data_AF-A0A2W4NUG9-F1
#
_entry.id   AF-A0A2W4NUG9-F1
#
_cell.length_a   1.000
_cell.length_b   1.000
_cell.length_c   1.000
_cell.angle_alpha   90.00
_cell.angle_beta   90.00
_cell.angle_gamma   90.00
#
_symmetry.space_group_name_H-M   'P 1'
#
loop_
_entity.id
_entity.type
_entity.pdbx_description
1 polymer ?
#
loop_
_entity_poly.entity_id
_entity_poly.type
_entity_poly.pdbx_seq_one_letter_code
_entity_poly.pdbx_strand_id
1 'polypeptide(L)'
;GTPEEANGGDAPSPAPTGGSAPEGGSANDEAQGGAAGLGGEGGQSAMAGAAGEGEPPEGGSAGTAGAGGTAGVAGGGGTAESASGCATPGLVDDMEDGDDVLCTHEGRSGTWFTANDGSVNGVQEPPLLAVVRPVEASDRAESTRAMRTTGSGFSNWGAALGFHLRSTNGEPYDASGYGALTFYAKGKVNGKLRVALRTRDLAPPDQGGTCRENSGTCLRYHGADIALTTNWHQYRIPFETLAREGNGGPSFDPKSVVGVEFRVPVPAAIQPFEVWVDDVAFETRAP
;
A
#
# COMPACT_ATOMS: atom_id res chain seq x y z
N GLY A 1 3.26 -67.25 -28.14
CA GLY A 1 2.93 -68.19 -27.06
C GLY A 1 3.47 -67.63 -25.77
N THR A 2 2.67 -67.72 -24.70
CA THR A 2 3.01 -67.54 -23.28
C THR A 2 3.95 -68.67 -22.80
N PRO A 3 4.50 -68.71 -21.55
CA PRO A 3 3.99 -68.04 -20.33
C PRO A 3 5.01 -67.51 -19.27
N GLU A 4 4.41 -66.94 -18.20
CA GLU A 4 4.75 -66.94 -16.74
C GLU A 4 6.20 -67.22 -16.25
N GLU A 5 6.78 -66.37 -15.41
CA GLU A 5 6.58 -66.21 -13.93
C GLU A 5 7.17 -67.34 -13.05
N ALA A 6 8.04 -66.95 -12.12
CA ALA A 6 8.24 -67.62 -10.83
C ALA A 6 8.78 -66.63 -9.78
N ASN A 7 8.26 -66.72 -8.56
CA ASN A 7 8.44 -65.79 -7.45
C ASN A 7 9.21 -66.48 -6.28
N GLY A 8 9.81 -65.72 -5.35
CA GLY A 8 10.30 -66.26 -4.08
C GLY A 8 11.53 -65.56 -3.48
N GLY A 9 11.34 -64.86 -2.35
CA GLY A 9 12.40 -64.26 -1.54
C GLY A 9 11.83 -63.65 -0.26
N ASP A 10 12.12 -64.25 0.90
CA ASP A 10 11.27 -64.21 2.09
C ASP A 10 11.69 -63.24 3.23
N ALA A 11 10.76 -63.02 4.16
CA ALA A 11 10.91 -62.61 5.57
C ALA A 11 11.43 -61.20 5.97
N PRO A 12 10.58 -60.35 6.61
CA PRO A 12 10.98 -59.24 7.49
C PRO A 12 11.10 -59.67 8.97
N SER A 13 11.88 -58.91 9.77
CA SER A 13 12.01 -59.08 11.23
C SER A 13 11.17 -58.07 12.04
N PRO A 14 10.86 -58.35 13.33
CA PRO A 14 9.76 -57.70 14.05
C PRO A 14 10.10 -56.40 14.79
N ALA A 15 9.06 -55.62 15.09
CA ALA A 15 9.13 -54.42 15.92
C ALA A 15 9.10 -54.72 17.44
N PRO A 16 9.70 -53.87 18.30
CA PRO A 16 9.48 -53.86 19.73
C PRO A 16 8.49 -52.77 20.21
N THR A 17 7.93 -53.01 21.38
CA THR A 17 6.83 -52.27 22.03
C THR A 17 7.30 -51.25 23.08
N GLY A 18 6.46 -50.24 23.37
CA GLY A 18 6.27 -49.73 24.74
C GLY A 18 6.65 -48.26 24.99
N GLY A 19 5.76 -47.55 25.69
CA GLY A 19 5.98 -46.17 26.18
C GLY A 19 4.73 -45.64 26.89
N SER A 20 4.76 -45.62 28.23
CA SER A 20 3.60 -45.30 29.09
C SER A 20 3.40 -43.80 29.32
N ALA A 21 2.16 -43.40 29.61
CA ALA A 21 1.80 -42.05 30.05
C ALA A 21 2.11 -41.79 31.55
N PRO A 22 2.19 -40.51 31.95
CA PRO A 22 1.86 -40.08 33.31
C PRO A 22 0.73 -39.02 33.34
N GLU A 23 -0.05 -39.02 34.42
CA GLU A 23 -1.00 -37.96 34.78
C GLU A 23 -0.34 -36.87 35.64
N GLY A 24 -0.94 -35.67 35.68
CA GLY A 24 -0.93 -34.81 36.88
C GLY A 24 -0.15 -33.50 36.80
N GLY A 25 -0.88 -32.37 36.87
CA GLY A 25 -0.33 -31.02 37.07
C GLY A 25 -1.39 -29.96 36.77
N SER A 26 -1.62 -29.01 37.68
CA SER A 26 -2.77 -28.08 37.62
C SER A 26 -2.40 -26.63 37.93
N ALA A 27 -3.18 -25.73 37.33
CA ALA A 27 -3.48 -24.34 37.71
C ALA A 27 -2.50 -23.20 37.37
N ASN A 28 -3.11 -22.03 37.13
CA ASN A 28 -2.59 -20.66 36.98
C ASN A 28 -1.93 -20.33 35.62
N ASP A 29 -2.19 -19.20 34.94
CA ASP A 29 -3.01 -18.01 35.28
C ASP A 29 -3.78 -17.46 34.04
N GLU A 30 -4.72 -16.54 34.31
CA GLU A 30 -5.60 -15.93 33.32
C GLU A 30 -4.92 -14.86 32.45
N ALA A 31 -5.22 -14.88 31.14
CA ALA A 31 -5.22 -13.67 30.31
C ALA A 31 -6.34 -13.79 29.25
N GLN A 32 -7.44 -13.07 29.47
CA GLN A 32 -8.57 -12.98 28.53
C GLN A 32 -8.40 -11.78 27.59
N GLY A 33 -8.94 -11.87 26.37
CA GLY A 33 -9.12 -10.74 25.46
C GLY A 33 -8.10 -10.70 24.31
N GLY A 34 -8.51 -10.61 23.04
CA GLY A 34 -9.86 -10.56 22.48
C GLY A 34 -9.95 -11.25 21.12
N ALA A 35 -11.17 -11.58 20.70
CA ALA A 35 -11.42 -12.29 19.46
C ALA A 35 -11.03 -11.46 18.23
N ALA A 36 -10.38 -12.09 17.25
CA ALA A 36 -10.19 -11.51 15.93
C ALA A 36 -11.57 -11.28 15.28
N GLY A 37 -11.94 -10.00 15.09
CA GLY A 37 -13.14 -9.63 14.36
C GLY A 37 -12.99 -9.95 12.88
N LEU A 38 -13.81 -10.84 12.34
CA LEU A 38 -13.88 -11.11 10.91
C LEU A 38 -14.49 -9.89 10.20
N GLY A 39 -13.63 -9.06 9.58
CA GLY A 39 -14.04 -7.94 8.75
C GLY A 39 -14.68 -8.42 7.44
N GLY A 40 -15.85 -7.89 7.11
CA GLY A 40 -16.67 -8.39 6.00
C GLY A 40 -16.16 -8.02 4.60
N GLU A 41 -16.53 -8.84 3.63
CA GLU A 41 -16.21 -8.65 2.21
C GLU A 41 -16.93 -7.42 1.65
N GLY A 42 -16.18 -6.34 1.39
CA GLY A 42 -16.70 -5.14 0.74
C GLY A 42 -17.00 -5.41 -0.74
N GLY A 43 -18.30 -5.45 -1.02
CA GLY A 43 -18.89 -5.64 -2.35
C GLY A 43 -18.59 -4.52 -3.35
N GLN A 44 -18.85 -4.84 -4.61
CA GLN A 44 -18.06 -4.31 -5.71
C GLN A 44 -18.99 -4.02 -6.92
N SER A 45 -18.57 -3.19 -7.88
CA SER A 45 -19.33 -2.86 -9.09
C SER A 45 -18.41 -2.54 -10.27
N ALA A 46 -18.61 -3.20 -11.41
CA ALA A 46 -17.80 -3.03 -12.62
C ALA A 46 -18.38 -1.98 -13.57
N MET A 47 -17.51 -1.36 -14.38
CA MET A 47 -17.90 -0.45 -15.45
C MET A 47 -18.20 -1.20 -16.76
N ALA A 48 -19.28 -0.82 -17.44
CA ALA A 48 -19.62 -1.30 -18.77
C ALA A 48 -18.86 -0.51 -19.86
N GLY A 49 -18.44 -1.20 -20.93
CA GLY A 49 -17.80 -0.60 -22.09
C GLY A 49 -18.77 0.19 -22.98
N ALA A 50 -18.25 1.18 -23.71
CA ALA A 50 -19.02 1.98 -24.65
C ALA A 50 -19.43 1.19 -25.91
N ALA A 51 -20.57 1.54 -26.50
CA ALA A 51 -21.22 0.77 -27.55
C ALA A 51 -20.52 0.83 -28.91
N GLY A 52 -20.50 -0.32 -29.60
CA GLY A 52 -20.44 -0.42 -31.07
C GLY A 52 -21.75 -1.03 -31.58
N GLU A 53 -22.21 -0.62 -32.76
CA GLU A 53 -23.51 -1.05 -33.30
C GLU A 53 -23.46 -2.49 -33.81
N GLY A 54 -24.09 -3.41 -33.07
CA GLY A 54 -24.22 -4.84 -33.39
C GLY A 54 -25.10 -5.55 -32.36
N GLU A 55 -25.78 -6.63 -32.79
CA GLU A 55 -26.85 -7.37 -32.07
C GLU A 55 -26.57 -7.75 -30.59
N PRO A 56 -27.62 -7.91 -29.75
CA PRO A 56 -27.48 -7.98 -28.30
C PRO A 56 -26.87 -9.31 -27.79
N PRO A 57 -25.75 -9.28 -27.03
CA PRO A 57 -25.28 -10.43 -26.28
C PRO A 57 -26.00 -10.57 -24.93
N GLU A 58 -26.05 -11.80 -24.42
CA GLU A 58 -26.62 -12.10 -23.09
C GLU A 58 -25.81 -11.43 -21.97
N GLY A 59 -26.51 -10.92 -20.95
CA GLY A 59 -25.93 -10.01 -19.96
C GLY A 59 -24.93 -10.66 -19.01
N GLY A 60 -23.69 -10.15 -19.01
CA GLY A 60 -22.72 -10.42 -17.96
C GLY A 60 -23.07 -9.67 -16.67
N SER A 61 -23.01 -10.34 -15.53
CA SER A 61 -23.20 -9.74 -14.21
C SER A 61 -22.17 -8.64 -13.94
N ALA A 62 -22.58 -7.55 -13.28
CA ALA A 62 -21.65 -6.52 -12.81
C ALA A 62 -20.63 -7.14 -11.84
N GLY A 63 -19.34 -7.01 -12.17
CA GLY A 63 -18.22 -7.38 -11.32
C GLY A 63 -17.77 -6.26 -10.38
N THR A 64 -16.47 -5.95 -10.41
CA THR A 64 -15.65 -5.28 -9.37
C THR A 64 -14.85 -4.06 -9.89
N ALA A 65 -14.26 -3.11 -9.13
CA ALA A 65 -14.22 -2.61 -7.73
C ALA A 65 -13.64 -3.44 -6.54
N GLY A 66 -13.80 -2.97 -5.29
CA GLY A 66 -13.16 -3.50 -4.07
C GLY A 66 -13.54 -2.72 -2.78
N ALA A 67 -13.23 -3.27 -1.60
CA ALA A 67 -13.40 -2.65 -0.27
C ALA A 67 -12.33 -1.60 0.04
N GLY A 68 -12.73 -0.38 0.44
CA GLY A 68 -11.83 0.57 1.09
C GLY A 68 -11.28 -0.02 2.40
N GLY A 69 -9.97 0.13 2.64
CA GLY A 69 -9.34 -0.41 3.85
C GLY A 69 -9.95 0.20 5.11
N THR A 70 -10.45 -0.66 6.01
CA THR A 70 -10.90 -0.20 7.33
C THR A 70 -9.72 0.32 8.13
N ALA A 71 -9.88 1.50 8.74
CA ALA A 71 -8.82 2.11 9.54
C ALA A 71 -8.35 1.15 10.64
N GLY A 72 -7.03 0.95 10.72
CA GLY A 72 -6.40 0.26 11.85
C GLY A 72 -6.78 0.96 13.16
N VAL A 73 -7.20 0.18 14.15
CA VAL A 73 -7.53 0.71 15.47
C VAL A 73 -6.25 1.20 16.13
N ALA A 74 -6.17 2.47 16.52
CA ALA A 74 -4.99 3.02 17.15
C ALA A 74 -4.62 2.24 18.42
N GLY A 75 -3.45 1.59 18.40
CA GLY A 75 -2.90 0.87 19.54
C GLY A 75 -2.59 1.85 20.67
N GLY A 76 -3.36 1.80 21.75
CA GLY A 76 -3.20 2.74 22.86
C GLY A 76 -1.98 2.43 23.74
N GLY A 77 -1.19 3.46 24.04
CA GLY A 77 -0.46 3.51 25.31
C GLY A 77 0.89 2.79 25.38
N GLY A 78 1.65 2.74 24.29
CA GLY A 78 3.11 2.61 24.41
C GLY A 78 3.68 3.86 25.07
N THR A 79 4.53 3.70 26.09
CA THR A 79 5.30 4.84 26.63
C THR A 79 6.20 5.40 25.55
N ALA A 80 6.21 6.71 25.38
CA ALA A 80 7.06 7.38 24.40
C ALA A 80 8.55 7.16 24.70
N GLU A 81 9.11 6.08 24.15
CA GLU A 81 10.46 6.18 23.60
C GLU A 81 10.42 7.30 22.58
N SER A 82 11.33 8.26 22.70
CA SER A 82 11.31 9.45 21.85
C SER A 82 11.50 9.02 20.40
N ALA A 83 10.48 9.20 19.56
CA ALA A 83 10.57 9.05 18.12
C ALA A 83 11.70 9.95 17.61
N SER A 84 12.87 9.36 17.40
CA SER A 84 14.11 10.07 17.08
C SER A 84 14.17 10.38 15.59
N GLY A 85 13.19 11.19 15.16
CA GLY A 85 12.92 11.51 13.76
C GLY A 85 11.92 12.66 13.64
N CYS A 86 10.69 12.43 14.12
CA CYS A 86 9.51 13.30 13.95
C CYS A 86 9.60 14.75 14.47
N ALA A 87 10.68 15.15 15.16
CA ALA A 87 10.86 16.53 15.62
C ALA A 87 11.18 17.54 14.49
N THR A 88 11.56 17.07 13.30
CA THR A 88 11.94 17.92 12.16
C THR A 88 10.71 18.53 11.47
N PRO A 89 10.59 19.87 11.35
CA PRO A 89 9.48 20.52 10.64
C PRO A 89 9.37 20.03 9.19
N GLY A 90 8.15 19.82 8.72
CA GLY A 90 7.88 19.23 7.40
C GLY A 90 8.17 17.73 7.25
N LEU A 91 8.89 17.06 8.17
CA LEU A 91 9.08 15.61 8.09
C LEU A 91 7.73 14.89 8.22
N VAL A 92 7.44 14.06 7.21
CA VAL A 92 6.22 13.25 7.15
C VAL A 92 6.48 11.89 7.79
N ASP A 93 7.61 11.27 7.46
CA ASP A 93 8.03 9.95 7.96
C ASP A 93 9.51 9.69 7.61
N ASP A 94 10.30 9.16 8.54
CA ASP A 94 11.67 8.65 8.31
C ASP A 94 11.80 7.14 8.59
N MET A 95 10.69 6.45 8.88
CA MET A 95 10.56 4.99 9.02
C MET A 95 11.34 4.35 10.17
N GLU A 96 12.15 5.08 10.92
CA GLU A 96 13.08 4.51 11.92
C GLU A 96 12.38 3.98 13.18
N ASP A 97 11.17 4.45 13.50
CA ASP A 97 10.34 3.91 14.59
C ASP A 97 9.75 2.51 14.28
N GLY A 98 9.74 2.10 13.02
CA GLY A 98 9.34 0.78 12.56
C GLY A 98 7.82 0.55 12.56
N ASP A 99 7.01 1.59 12.70
CA ASP A 99 5.55 1.47 12.60
C ASP A 99 4.95 2.01 11.29
N ASP A 100 3.62 1.98 11.17
CA ASP A 100 2.88 2.31 9.95
C ASP A 100 2.26 3.72 9.98
N VAL A 101 2.57 4.53 10.99
CA VAL A 101 1.94 5.81 11.31
C VAL A 101 2.87 6.98 10.97
N LEU A 102 2.31 8.00 10.32
CA LEU A 102 3.08 9.22 10.00
C LEU A 102 3.44 10.01 11.26
N CYS A 103 4.57 10.73 11.21
CA CYS A 103 4.95 11.72 12.20
C CYS A 103 3.80 12.70 12.47
N THR A 104 3.23 12.64 13.68
CA THR A 104 2.00 13.35 14.07
C THR A 104 2.12 14.87 14.25
N HIS A 105 3.27 15.42 13.85
CA HIS A 105 3.56 16.85 13.89
C HIS A 105 2.74 17.62 12.84
N GLU A 106 2.55 18.92 13.10
CA GLU A 106 1.83 19.85 12.20
C GLU A 106 0.38 19.41 11.85
N GLY A 107 -0.19 18.52 12.68
CA GLY A 107 -1.54 17.98 12.50
C GLY A 107 -1.65 16.90 11.43
N ARG A 108 -0.57 16.18 11.11
CA ARG A 108 -0.64 14.88 10.41
C ARG A 108 -1.12 13.78 11.37
N SER A 109 -1.78 12.74 10.84
CA SER A 109 -2.30 11.62 11.66
C SER A 109 -2.73 10.39 10.86
N GLY A 110 -2.19 10.21 9.65
CA GLY A 110 -2.53 9.07 8.80
C GLY A 110 -1.52 7.93 8.92
N THR A 111 -1.74 6.89 8.12
CA THR A 111 -0.93 5.68 8.07
C THR A 111 -0.58 5.30 6.63
N TRP A 112 0.41 4.44 6.47
CA TRP A 112 0.76 3.83 5.20
C TRP A 112 -0.20 2.71 4.78
N PHE A 113 -0.29 2.50 3.47
CA PHE A 113 -1.13 1.48 2.84
C PHE A 113 -0.53 1.00 1.51
N THR A 114 -0.93 -0.20 1.09
CA THR A 114 -0.83 -0.65 -0.30
C THR A 114 -2.21 -0.63 -0.95
N ALA A 115 -2.24 -0.32 -2.25
CA ALA A 115 -3.44 -0.36 -3.06
C ALA A 115 -3.08 -0.92 -4.45
N ASN A 116 -3.98 -1.70 -5.05
CA ASN A 116 -3.83 -2.13 -6.44
C ASN A 116 -5.19 -2.37 -7.10
N ASP A 117 -5.16 -2.64 -8.41
CA ASP A 117 -6.34 -2.70 -9.25
C ASP A 117 -7.14 -4.01 -9.20
N GLY A 118 -6.76 -4.97 -8.35
CA GLY A 118 -7.46 -6.26 -8.21
C GLY A 118 -7.36 -7.18 -9.43
N SER A 119 -6.41 -6.96 -10.34
CA SER A 119 -6.18 -7.85 -11.49
C SER A 119 -6.02 -9.31 -11.06
N VAL A 120 -6.61 -10.24 -11.82
CA VAL A 120 -6.62 -11.69 -11.52
C VAL A 120 -5.22 -12.30 -11.37
N ASN A 121 -4.23 -11.78 -12.10
CA ASN A 121 -2.83 -12.19 -12.01
C ASN A 121 -1.96 -11.21 -11.20
N GLY A 122 -2.57 -10.19 -10.60
CA GLY A 122 -1.92 -9.15 -9.84
C GLY A 122 -1.47 -9.66 -8.48
N VAL A 123 -0.20 -9.47 -8.15
CA VAL A 123 0.37 -9.79 -6.83
C VAL A 123 1.12 -8.57 -6.33
N GLN A 124 0.88 -8.19 -5.08
CA GLN A 124 1.60 -7.12 -4.37
C GLN A 124 1.97 -7.59 -2.97
N GLU A 125 3.17 -7.22 -2.53
CA GLU A 125 3.64 -7.34 -1.15
C GLU A 125 4.02 -5.94 -0.64
N PRO A 126 3.55 -5.51 0.55
CA PRO A 126 2.46 -6.11 1.33
C PRO A 126 1.13 -6.18 0.57
N PRO A 127 0.32 -7.23 0.78
CA PRO A 127 -0.97 -7.36 0.10
C PRO A 127 -1.96 -6.28 0.56
N LEU A 128 -3.00 -6.06 -0.24
CA LEU A 128 -4.14 -5.20 0.13
C LEU A 128 -4.64 -5.52 1.54
N LEU A 129 -4.99 -4.48 2.29
CA LEU A 129 -5.51 -4.55 3.67
C LEU A 129 -4.51 -5.05 4.73
N ALA A 130 -3.29 -5.41 4.37
CA ALA A 130 -2.22 -5.67 5.34
C ALA A 130 -1.68 -4.36 5.92
N VAL A 131 -1.20 -4.43 7.17
CA VAL A 131 -0.44 -3.34 7.77
C VAL A 131 0.92 -3.23 7.08
N VAL A 132 1.25 -2.04 6.56
CA VAL A 132 2.48 -1.77 5.83
C VAL A 132 3.54 -1.27 6.80
N ARG A 133 4.50 -2.12 7.17
CA ARG A 133 5.60 -1.76 8.07
C ARG A 133 6.90 -1.51 7.30
N PRO A 134 7.78 -0.63 7.81
CA PRO A 134 9.14 -0.50 7.32
C PRO A 134 9.89 -1.82 7.42
N VAL A 135 10.78 -2.05 6.46
CA VAL A 135 11.71 -3.18 6.45
C VAL A 135 13.15 -2.69 6.47
N GLU A 136 14.06 -3.52 6.97
CA GLU A 136 15.48 -3.18 7.10
C GLU A 136 16.10 -2.77 5.74
N ALA A 137 16.78 -1.62 5.71
CA ALA A 137 17.42 -1.01 4.56
C ALA A 137 18.91 -0.71 4.87
N SER A 138 19.78 -1.73 4.77
CA SER A 138 21.18 -1.64 5.18
C SER A 138 22.13 -0.96 4.17
N ASP A 139 21.62 -0.47 3.04
CA ASP A 139 22.39 0.19 1.97
C ASP A 139 22.19 1.70 1.89
N ARG A 140 21.52 2.30 2.90
CA ARG A 140 21.52 3.73 3.19
C ARG A 140 22.37 3.98 4.44
N ALA A 141 23.15 5.05 4.47
CA ALA A 141 24.11 5.29 5.57
C ALA A 141 23.51 6.04 6.77
N GLU A 142 22.37 6.70 6.58
CA GLU A 142 21.76 7.64 7.55
C GLU A 142 20.37 7.18 8.04
N SER A 143 19.84 6.07 7.50
CA SER A 143 18.66 5.38 8.02
C SER A 143 18.86 3.86 7.92
N THR A 144 18.09 3.10 8.69
CA THR A 144 18.14 1.64 8.78
C THR A 144 16.86 0.97 8.31
N ARG A 145 15.79 1.74 8.07
CA ARG A 145 14.46 1.28 7.68
C ARG A 145 13.95 2.04 6.45
N ALA A 146 13.07 1.41 5.70
CA ALA A 146 12.34 2.06 4.61
C ALA A 146 11.03 1.33 4.31
N MET A 147 10.06 2.05 3.77
CA MET A 147 8.85 1.45 3.22
C MET A 147 9.16 0.78 1.88
N ARG A 148 8.67 -0.45 1.69
CA ARG A 148 8.93 -1.24 0.48
C ARG A 148 7.64 -1.82 -0.07
N THR A 149 7.49 -1.83 -1.38
CA THR A 149 6.54 -2.71 -2.06
C THR A 149 7.17 -3.43 -3.25
N THR A 150 6.72 -4.66 -3.49
CA THR A 150 7.06 -5.43 -4.70
C THR A 150 5.77 -5.96 -5.32
N GLY A 151 5.78 -6.24 -6.62
CA GLY A 151 4.60 -6.82 -7.27
C GLY A 151 4.76 -7.06 -8.77
N SER A 152 3.70 -7.58 -9.39
CA SER A 152 3.65 -7.87 -10.83
C SER A 152 2.21 -8.19 -11.30
N GLY A 153 2.00 -8.31 -12.62
CA GLY A 153 0.80 -8.92 -13.18
C GLY A 153 -0.46 -8.06 -13.24
N PHE A 154 -0.36 -6.76 -12.90
CA PHE A 154 -1.49 -5.82 -12.96
C PHE A 154 -1.78 -5.37 -14.39
N SER A 155 -3.06 -5.22 -14.72
CA SER A 155 -3.57 -5.08 -16.09
C SER A 155 -4.58 -3.96 -16.29
N ASN A 156 -4.98 -3.24 -15.22
CA ASN A 156 -5.86 -2.08 -15.28
C ASN A 156 -5.06 -0.80 -14.96
N TRP A 157 -5.11 -0.28 -13.73
CA TRP A 157 -4.37 0.94 -13.36
C TRP A 157 -3.00 0.67 -12.73
N GLY A 158 -2.74 -0.55 -12.23
CA GLY A 158 -1.48 -0.95 -11.61
C GLY A 158 -1.57 -1.10 -10.08
N ALA A 159 -0.51 -0.69 -9.40
CA ALA A 159 -0.35 -0.80 -7.95
C ALA A 159 0.30 0.45 -7.35
N ALA A 160 0.16 0.64 -6.04
CA ALA A 160 0.67 1.76 -5.28
C ALA A 160 1.07 1.36 -3.86
N LEU A 161 2.09 2.06 -3.35
CA LEU A 161 2.40 2.22 -1.95
C LEU A 161 2.14 3.69 -1.61
N GLY A 162 1.50 4.01 -0.49
CA GLY A 162 1.17 5.40 -0.18
C GLY A 162 0.74 5.60 1.26
N PHE A 163 0.34 6.83 1.58
CA PHE A 163 -0.16 7.21 2.89
C PHE A 163 -1.26 8.27 2.78
N HIS A 164 -2.18 8.27 3.74
CA HIS A 164 -3.06 9.41 3.98
C HIS A 164 -2.33 10.40 4.89
N LEU A 165 -2.51 11.72 4.70
CA LEU A 165 -1.86 12.72 5.56
C LEU A 165 -2.55 12.85 6.92
N ARG A 166 -3.83 12.47 6.99
CA ARG A 166 -4.69 12.42 8.17
C ARG A 166 -5.58 11.20 8.08
N SER A 167 -6.21 10.79 9.18
CA SER A 167 -7.30 9.81 9.15
C SER A 167 -8.33 10.15 8.07
N THR A 168 -8.92 9.13 7.42
CA THR A 168 -9.85 9.28 6.27
C THR A 168 -11.13 10.06 6.59
N ASN A 169 -11.47 10.27 7.86
CA ASN A 169 -12.58 11.12 8.30
C ASN A 169 -12.15 12.56 8.67
N GLY A 170 -10.87 12.90 8.52
CA GLY A 170 -10.31 14.21 8.85
C GLY A 170 -10.47 15.23 7.71
N GLU A 171 -10.45 16.52 8.06
CA GLU A 171 -10.27 17.58 7.07
C GLU A 171 -8.89 17.44 6.40
N PRO A 172 -8.74 17.77 5.10
CA PRO A 172 -7.47 17.69 4.38
C PRO A 172 -6.30 18.41 5.07
N TYR A 173 -5.09 17.97 4.77
CA TYR A 173 -3.87 18.61 5.24
C TYR A 173 -3.54 19.86 4.42
N ASP A 174 -3.24 20.97 5.11
CA ASP A 174 -2.80 22.22 4.51
C ASP A 174 -1.27 22.23 4.40
N ALA A 175 -0.77 21.86 3.22
CA ALA A 175 0.63 21.91 2.83
C ALA A 175 1.04 23.27 2.21
N SER A 176 0.23 24.34 2.33
CA SER A 176 0.50 25.59 1.59
C SER A 176 1.74 26.36 2.02
N GLY A 177 2.30 26.07 3.21
CA GLY A 177 3.62 26.56 3.66
C GLY A 177 4.81 25.94 2.89
N TYR A 178 4.58 24.87 2.14
CA TYR A 178 5.63 24.11 1.44
C TYR A 178 5.66 24.41 -0.06
N GLY A 179 6.79 24.04 -0.68
CA GLY A 179 7.05 24.20 -2.12
C GLY A 179 7.29 22.89 -2.86
N ALA A 180 7.68 21.83 -2.17
CA ALA A 180 7.94 20.52 -2.76
C ALA A 180 7.66 19.38 -1.78
N LEU A 181 7.49 18.17 -2.33
CA LEU A 181 7.68 16.91 -1.62
C LEU A 181 9.11 16.42 -1.89
N THR A 182 9.84 16.02 -0.86
CA THR A 182 11.15 15.39 -0.95
C THR A 182 11.11 14.00 -0.32
N PHE A 183 11.85 13.05 -0.89
CA PHE A 183 11.98 11.69 -0.36
C PHE A 183 13.20 11.01 -0.96
N TYR A 184 13.75 10.00 -0.29
CA TYR A 184 14.68 9.05 -0.89
C TYR A 184 13.90 7.90 -1.50
N ALA A 185 14.33 7.44 -2.68
CA ALA A 185 13.79 6.22 -3.28
C ALA A 185 14.86 5.45 -4.06
N LYS A 186 14.62 4.15 -4.21
CA LYS A 186 15.31 3.25 -5.14
C LYS A 186 14.33 2.19 -5.63
N GLY A 187 14.71 1.44 -6.65
CA GLY A 187 13.98 0.25 -7.04
C GLY A 187 14.17 -0.13 -8.50
N LYS A 188 13.25 -0.96 -8.98
CA LYS A 188 13.22 -1.46 -10.36
C LYS A 188 11.79 -1.41 -10.86
N VAL A 189 11.52 -0.52 -11.81
CA VAL A 189 10.22 -0.35 -12.46
C VAL A 189 10.46 -0.34 -13.98
N ASN A 190 9.68 -1.11 -14.75
CA ASN A 190 9.80 -1.14 -16.20
C ASN A 190 9.10 0.07 -16.85
N GLY A 191 9.64 1.26 -16.63
CA GLY A 191 9.05 2.53 -17.06
C GLY A 191 9.37 3.64 -16.07
N LYS A 192 8.33 4.38 -15.65
CA LYS A 192 8.43 5.41 -14.63
C LYS A 192 7.58 5.05 -13.41
N LEU A 193 8.03 5.47 -12.23
CA LEU A 193 7.18 5.58 -11.04
C LEU A 193 6.44 6.92 -11.11
N ARG A 194 5.15 6.95 -10.79
CA ARG A 194 4.38 8.19 -10.68
C ARG A 194 4.22 8.57 -9.22
N VAL A 195 4.73 9.74 -8.85
CA VAL A 195 4.50 10.35 -7.53
C VAL A 195 3.22 11.16 -7.64
N ALA A 196 2.19 10.73 -6.92
CA ALA A 196 0.84 11.24 -7.03
C ALA A 196 0.39 11.86 -5.70
N LEU A 197 -0.01 13.12 -5.72
CA LEU A 197 -0.61 13.83 -4.60
C LEU A 197 -2.11 14.01 -4.90
N ARG A 198 -2.97 13.53 -4.01
CA ARG A 198 -4.42 13.61 -4.16
C ARG A 198 -4.98 14.79 -3.36
N THR A 199 -5.78 15.62 -4.02
CA THR A 199 -6.51 16.74 -3.43
C THR A 199 -7.95 16.35 -3.09
N ARG A 200 -8.60 17.10 -2.19
CA ARG A 200 -9.97 16.84 -1.69
C ARG A 200 -11.00 16.70 -2.81
N ASP A 201 -10.89 17.50 -3.87
CA ASP A 201 -11.80 17.52 -5.01
C ASP A 201 -11.68 16.28 -5.93
N LEU A 202 -10.60 15.50 -5.80
CA LEU A 202 -10.36 14.27 -6.56
C LEU A 202 -10.49 12.99 -5.71
N ALA A 203 -10.47 13.12 -4.38
CA ALA A 203 -10.73 12.02 -3.45
C ALA A 203 -12.24 11.73 -3.28
N PRO A 204 -12.65 10.47 -3.23
CA PRO A 204 -13.96 10.04 -2.72
C PRO A 204 -14.21 10.45 -1.25
N PRO A 205 -15.47 10.52 -0.77
CA PRO A 205 -15.79 10.99 0.58
C PRO A 205 -15.33 10.05 1.69
N ASP A 206 -15.31 8.74 1.44
CA ASP A 206 -14.75 7.70 2.30
C ASP A 206 -13.20 7.74 2.38
N GLN A 207 -12.57 8.53 1.51
CA GLN A 207 -11.14 8.85 1.53
C GLN A 207 -10.86 10.30 1.98
N GLY A 208 -11.80 10.97 2.65
CA GLY A 208 -11.65 12.35 3.15
C GLY A 208 -11.88 13.45 2.10
N GLY A 209 -12.38 13.09 0.92
CA GLY A 209 -12.62 14.00 -0.19
C GLY A 209 -14.06 14.49 -0.34
N THR A 210 -14.35 15.06 -1.52
CA THR A 210 -15.69 15.53 -1.92
C THR A 210 -16.13 15.02 -3.29
N CYS A 211 -15.28 14.27 -4.00
CA CYS A 211 -15.56 13.77 -5.33
C CYS A 211 -16.61 12.65 -5.29
N ARG A 212 -17.67 12.77 -6.10
CA ARG A 212 -18.69 11.71 -6.24
C ARG A 212 -18.49 10.96 -7.56
N GLU A 213 -18.55 9.62 -7.48
CA GLU A 213 -18.03 8.68 -8.49
C GLU A 213 -18.56 8.92 -9.91
N ASN A 214 -19.81 9.37 -10.05
CA ASN A 214 -20.51 9.67 -11.31
C ASN A 214 -19.82 10.74 -12.21
N SER A 215 -18.67 11.26 -11.81
CA SER A 215 -17.91 12.30 -12.52
C SER A 215 -16.82 11.77 -13.47
N GLY A 216 -16.34 10.52 -13.30
CA GLY A 216 -15.18 10.01 -14.04
C GLY A 216 -13.87 10.79 -13.77
N THR A 217 -13.85 11.62 -12.72
CA THR A 217 -12.69 12.42 -12.28
C THR A 217 -12.24 12.10 -10.86
N CYS A 218 -13.00 11.33 -10.10
CA CYS A 218 -12.54 10.79 -8.83
C CYS A 218 -11.43 9.77 -9.07
N LEU A 219 -10.53 9.60 -8.10
CA LEU A 219 -9.35 8.73 -8.24
C LEU A 219 -8.40 9.16 -9.37
N ARG A 220 -8.44 10.45 -9.74
CA ARG A 220 -7.36 11.13 -10.46
C ARG A 220 -6.45 11.85 -9.48
N TYR A 221 -5.25 12.19 -9.92
CA TYR A 221 -4.22 12.76 -9.06
C TYR A 221 -3.50 13.93 -9.74
N HIS A 222 -2.94 14.83 -8.94
CA HIS A 222 -1.84 15.68 -9.36
C HIS A 222 -0.55 14.89 -9.20
N GLY A 223 0.40 14.98 -10.12
CA GLY A 223 1.58 14.12 -10.02
C GLY A 223 2.65 14.36 -11.07
N ALA A 224 3.84 13.84 -10.77
CA ALA A 224 5.01 13.85 -11.64
C ALA A 224 5.56 12.42 -11.80
N ASP A 225 6.12 12.12 -12.97
CA ASP A 225 6.66 10.79 -13.27
C ASP A 225 8.20 10.82 -13.21
N ILE A 226 8.78 9.98 -12.35
CA ILE A 226 10.23 9.85 -12.14
C ILE A 226 10.77 8.51 -12.66
N ALA A 227 12.05 8.49 -13.03
CA ALA A 227 12.77 7.25 -13.28
C ALA A 227 13.48 6.82 -11.98
N LEU A 228 13.23 5.60 -11.52
CA LEU A 228 13.94 5.03 -10.38
C LEU A 228 15.32 4.50 -10.78
N THR A 229 16.28 4.66 -9.88
CA THR A 229 17.59 4.01 -9.91
C THR A 229 17.63 2.82 -8.96
N THR A 230 18.54 1.87 -9.19
CA THR A 230 18.78 0.75 -8.26
C THR A 230 19.44 1.18 -6.95
N ASN A 231 20.14 2.33 -6.98
CA ASN A 231 20.75 2.96 -5.81
C ASN A 231 19.78 4.02 -5.27
N TRP A 232 19.88 4.31 -3.97
CA TRP A 232 19.19 5.42 -3.33
C TRP A 232 19.48 6.75 -4.01
N HIS A 233 18.43 7.49 -4.33
CA HIS A 233 18.49 8.85 -4.83
C HIS A 233 17.45 9.70 -4.12
N GLN A 234 17.80 10.94 -3.78
CA GLN A 234 16.86 11.91 -3.23
C GLN A 234 16.10 12.57 -4.39
N TYR A 235 14.77 12.41 -4.39
CA TYR A 235 13.89 13.06 -5.34
C TYR A 235 13.27 14.30 -4.70
N ARG A 236 13.11 15.34 -5.51
CA ARG A 236 12.41 16.58 -5.15
C ARG A 236 11.34 16.83 -6.20
N ILE A 237 10.08 16.90 -5.76
CA ILE A 237 8.91 17.11 -6.61
C ILE A 237 8.30 18.48 -6.28
N PRO A 238 8.64 19.55 -7.02
CA PRO A 238 8.09 20.88 -6.79
C PRO A 238 6.60 20.89 -7.09
N PHE A 239 5.79 21.50 -6.22
CA PHE A 239 4.32 21.54 -6.37
C PHE A 239 3.86 22.20 -7.67
N GLU A 240 4.64 23.16 -8.19
CA GLU A 240 4.41 23.82 -9.48
C GLU A 240 4.56 22.88 -10.70
N THR A 241 5.25 21.74 -10.55
CA THR A 241 5.41 20.73 -11.63
C THR A 241 4.28 19.71 -11.67
N LEU A 242 3.38 19.70 -10.69
CA LEU A 242 2.36 18.66 -10.53
C LEU A 242 1.21 18.80 -11.53
N ALA A 243 1.26 18.00 -12.59
CA ALA A 243 0.21 17.92 -13.60
C ALA A 243 -0.93 16.98 -13.15
N ARG A 244 -2.18 17.41 -13.38
CA ARG A 244 -3.38 16.59 -13.16
C ARG A 244 -3.46 15.46 -14.19
N GLU A 245 -3.89 14.28 -13.76
CA GLU A 245 -4.18 13.15 -14.65
C GLU A 245 -5.40 13.42 -15.55
N GLY A 246 -5.21 13.16 -16.85
CA GLY A 246 -6.17 13.50 -17.90
C GLY A 246 -6.23 15.02 -18.15
N ASN A 247 -6.19 15.40 -19.43
CA ASN A 247 -6.05 16.81 -19.83
C ASN A 247 -7.14 17.71 -19.24
N GLY A 248 -6.73 18.82 -18.63
CA GLY A 248 -7.61 19.86 -18.10
C GLY A 248 -8.04 19.68 -16.64
N GLY A 249 -8.24 20.80 -15.95
CA GLY A 249 -8.62 20.87 -14.53
C GLY A 249 -7.95 22.07 -13.84
N PRO A 250 -8.24 22.29 -12.54
CA PRO A 250 -7.49 23.26 -11.74
C PRO A 250 -6.02 22.84 -11.61
N SER A 251 -5.16 23.79 -11.22
CA SER A 251 -3.81 23.50 -10.74
C SER A 251 -3.86 22.80 -9.37
N PHE A 252 -2.75 22.16 -8.96
CA PHE A 252 -2.65 21.55 -7.64
C PHE A 252 -2.87 22.58 -6.53
N ASP A 253 -3.82 22.31 -5.63
CA ASP A 253 -4.06 23.10 -4.43
C ASP A 253 -3.38 22.46 -3.21
N PRO A 254 -2.29 23.04 -2.68
CA PRO A 254 -1.62 22.49 -1.51
C PRO A 254 -2.42 22.67 -0.21
N LYS A 255 -3.56 23.40 -0.20
CA LYS A 255 -4.39 23.54 1.01
C LYS A 255 -5.31 22.35 1.27
N SER A 256 -5.46 21.46 0.29
CA SER A 256 -6.48 20.41 0.30
C SER A 256 -5.91 19.01 0.06
N VAL A 257 -4.65 18.76 0.45
CA VAL A 257 -3.97 17.48 0.22
C VAL A 257 -4.51 16.41 1.16
N VAL A 258 -4.90 15.26 0.60
CA VAL A 258 -5.47 14.12 1.33
C VAL A 258 -4.43 13.04 1.57
N GLY A 259 -3.53 12.81 0.62
CA GLY A 259 -2.51 11.77 0.71
C GLY A 259 -1.57 11.75 -0.49
N VAL A 260 -0.56 10.89 -0.40
CA VAL A 260 0.49 10.69 -1.41
C VAL A 260 0.56 9.21 -1.79
N GLU A 261 0.74 8.91 -3.07
CA GLU A 261 0.96 7.57 -3.59
C GLU A 261 2.20 7.51 -4.50
N PHE A 262 2.99 6.47 -4.31
CA PHE A 262 4.09 6.04 -5.17
C PHE A 262 3.54 4.93 -6.08
N ARG A 263 3.00 5.33 -7.23
CA ARG A 263 2.23 4.48 -8.14
C ARG A 263 3.14 3.85 -9.19
N VAL A 264 3.02 2.55 -9.36
CA VAL A 264 3.54 1.81 -10.53
C VAL A 264 2.36 1.62 -11.49
N PRO A 265 2.25 2.43 -12.55
CA PRO A 265 1.14 2.31 -13.50
C PRO A 265 1.35 1.18 -14.50
N VAL A 266 0.27 0.69 -15.12
CA VAL A 266 0.35 -0.09 -16.36
C VAL A 266 0.95 0.79 -17.48
N PRO A 267 1.85 0.28 -18.34
CA PRO A 267 2.27 -1.12 -18.49
C PRO A 267 3.41 -1.58 -17.58
N ALA A 268 4.02 -0.69 -16.76
CA ALA A 268 5.14 -1.07 -15.91
C ALA A 268 4.76 -2.14 -14.88
N ALA A 269 3.54 -2.03 -14.32
CA ALA A 269 2.98 -2.95 -13.33
C ALA A 269 2.63 -4.37 -13.86
N ILE A 270 2.65 -4.58 -15.18
CA ILE A 270 2.52 -5.91 -15.78
C ILE A 270 3.76 -6.75 -15.43
N GLN A 271 4.94 -6.12 -15.43
CA GLN A 271 6.21 -6.76 -15.14
C GLN A 271 6.54 -6.74 -13.64
N PRO A 272 7.45 -7.61 -13.16
CA PRO A 272 7.97 -7.52 -11.80
C PRO A 272 8.58 -6.15 -11.50
N PHE A 273 8.09 -5.53 -10.43
CA PHE A 273 8.56 -4.26 -9.92
C PHE A 273 8.95 -4.35 -8.44
N GLU A 274 9.80 -3.40 -8.05
CA GLU A 274 10.18 -3.13 -6.67
C GLU A 274 10.32 -1.62 -6.49
N VAL A 275 9.79 -1.10 -5.38
CA VAL A 275 9.88 0.30 -4.99
C VAL A 275 10.23 0.35 -3.50
N TRP A 276 11.25 1.14 -3.16
CA TRP A 276 11.60 1.51 -1.80
C TRP A 276 11.46 3.02 -1.65
N VAL A 277 10.90 3.47 -0.53
CA VAL A 277 10.65 4.89 -0.19
C VAL A 277 11.04 5.14 1.26
N ASP A 278 11.65 6.29 1.49
CA ASP A 278 12.35 6.62 2.72
C ASP A 278 12.46 8.16 2.87
N ASP A 279 12.68 8.67 4.09
CA ASP A 279 12.89 10.11 4.39
C ASP A 279 11.87 11.07 3.73
N VAL A 280 10.59 10.78 3.87
CA VAL A 280 9.53 11.57 3.23
C VAL A 280 9.32 12.87 4.02
N ALA A 281 9.48 14.01 3.35
CA ALA A 281 9.29 15.33 3.93
C ALA A 281 8.64 16.31 2.96
N PHE A 282 7.97 17.33 3.50
CA PHE A 282 7.62 18.53 2.77
C PHE A 282 8.72 19.59 2.95
N GLU A 283 9.25 20.08 1.84
CA GLU A 283 10.27 21.12 1.83
C GLU A 283 9.61 22.51 1.83
N THR A 284 10.04 23.38 2.74
CA THR A 284 9.57 24.77 2.81
C THR A 284 9.85 25.51 1.51
N ARG A 285 9.02 26.51 1.17
CA ARG A 285 9.33 27.37 0.03
C ARG A 285 10.64 28.12 0.31
N ALA A 286 11.54 28.13 -0.67
CA ALA A 286 12.62 29.11 -0.68
C ALA A 286 12.02 30.54 -0.62
N PRO A 287 12.61 31.46 0.15
CA PRO A 287 12.12 32.83 0.32
C PRO A 287 12.26 33.69 -0.94
#